data_AF-A0A6N6Q5F2-F1
#
_entry.id   AF-A0A6N6Q5F2-F1
#
_cell.length_a   1.000
_cell.length_b   1.000
_cell.length_c   1.000
_cell.angle_alpha   90.00
_cell.angle_beta   90.00
_cell.angle_gamma   90.00
#
_symmetry.space_group_name_H-M   'P 1'
#
loop_
_entity.id
_entity.type
_entity.pdbx_description
1 polymer ?
#
loop_
_entity_poly.entity_id
_entity_poly.type
_entity_poly.pdbx_seq_one_letter_code
_entity_poly.pdbx_strand_id
1 'polypeptide(L)'
;MPPFVNPSVAAVRRPSLIPIDAAVAASLARGAACFEADHGVRLGIAHGWLHEAVRQSLEHCRRIPRPAPWLGQIAVDGQRQIVGACGFPNDPGADGFAEIAYQTFPAFERRGHGLAMAAALLEIVRRAGTIRRVLAHTASPEGVSARILARTGFRNEGEVAHPGHGRVWQWGAQVRGGQPGVGG
;
A
#
# COMPACT_ATOMS: atom_id res chain seq x y z
N MET A 1 -11.14 10.93 23.62
CA MET A 1 -10.01 10.26 22.94
C MET A 1 -9.81 10.94 21.59
N PRO A 2 -8.63 11.51 21.28
CA PRO A 2 -8.46 12.30 20.06
C PRO A 2 -8.53 11.39 18.80
N PRO A 3 -8.84 11.93 17.62
CA PRO A 3 -8.83 11.17 16.37
C PRO A 3 -7.45 10.56 16.12
N PHE A 4 -7.42 9.33 15.60
CA PHE A 4 -6.20 8.55 15.32
C PHE A 4 -5.30 9.16 14.25
N VAL A 5 -5.77 10.18 13.54
CA VAL A 5 -4.90 10.91 12.63
C VAL A 5 -4.05 11.82 13.49
N ASN A 6 -2.86 11.34 13.84
CA ASN A 6 -1.79 12.21 14.28
C ASN A 6 -1.78 13.39 13.29
N PRO A 7 -1.89 14.66 13.74
CA PRO A 7 -2.01 15.81 12.84
C PRO A 7 -0.88 15.86 11.79
N SER A 8 0.27 15.23 12.09
CA SER A 8 1.38 15.02 11.15
C SER A 8 1.05 14.12 9.94
N VAL A 9 0.11 13.18 10.04
CA VAL A 9 -0.35 12.30 8.95
C VAL A 9 -1.41 12.99 8.08
N ALA A 10 -2.23 13.88 8.65
CA ALA A 10 -3.24 14.65 7.90
C ALA A 10 -2.59 15.58 6.86
N ALA A 11 -1.39 16.08 7.14
CA ALA A 11 -0.65 16.98 6.26
C ALA A 11 0.14 16.26 5.13
N VAL A 12 0.16 14.93 5.10
CA VAL A 12 0.91 14.18 4.08
C VAL A 12 0.18 14.26 2.74
N ARG A 13 0.84 14.82 1.71
CA ARG A 13 0.33 14.80 0.34
C ARG A 13 0.15 13.36 -0.12
N ARG A 14 -1.08 13.01 -0.49
CA ARG A 14 -1.44 11.65 -0.90
C ARG A 14 -0.91 11.35 -2.29
N PRO A 15 -0.36 10.15 -2.53
CA PRO A 15 -0.03 9.73 -3.88
C PRO A 15 -1.32 9.44 -4.65
N SER A 16 -1.25 9.60 -5.97
CA SER A 16 -2.20 8.94 -6.86
C SER A 16 -1.83 7.45 -6.93
N LEU A 17 -2.83 6.58 -6.94
CA LEU A 17 -2.64 5.13 -6.99
C LEU A 17 -3.17 4.59 -8.33
N ILE A 18 -2.36 3.80 -9.02
CA ILE A 18 -2.73 3.12 -10.26
C ILE A 18 -2.76 1.62 -9.99
N PRO A 19 -3.90 0.92 -10.13
CA PRO A 19 -3.97 -0.52 -9.94
C PRO A 19 -3.04 -1.27 -10.88
N ILE A 20 -2.30 -2.24 -10.35
CA ILE A 20 -1.46 -3.13 -11.15
C ILE A 20 -2.36 -4.24 -11.69
N ASP A 21 -2.85 -4.05 -12.92
CA ASP A 21 -3.68 -4.99 -13.65
C ASP A 21 -3.04 -5.39 -14.99
N ALA A 22 -3.79 -6.14 -15.80
CA ALA A 22 -3.33 -6.58 -17.12
C ALA A 22 -3.09 -5.40 -18.09
N ALA A 23 -3.84 -4.29 -17.94
CA ALA A 23 -3.68 -3.12 -18.80
C ALA A 23 -2.38 -2.37 -18.50
N VAL A 24 -2.04 -2.21 -17.21
CA VAL A 24 -0.74 -1.67 -16.77
C VAL A 24 0.41 -2.52 -17.30
N ALA A 25 0.34 -3.85 -17.20
CA ALA A 25 1.38 -4.71 -17.76
C ALA A 25 1.48 -4.62 -19.28
N ALA A 26 0.35 -4.59 -19.99
CA ALA A 26 0.34 -4.45 -21.44
C ALA A 26 0.93 -3.11 -21.89
N SER A 27 0.63 -2.02 -21.18
CA SER A 27 1.20 -0.70 -21.45
C SER A 27 2.71 -0.67 -21.19
N LEU A 28 3.16 -1.22 -20.06
CA LEU A 28 4.57 -1.28 -19.72
C LEU A 28 5.38 -2.14 -20.71
N ALA A 29 4.78 -3.22 -21.23
CA ALA A 29 5.38 -4.07 -22.25
C ALA A 29 5.55 -3.37 -23.63
N ARG A 30 4.73 -2.35 -23.93
CA ARG A 30 4.92 -1.48 -25.11
C ARG A 30 6.06 -0.48 -24.95
N GLY A 31 6.65 -0.38 -23.75
CA GLY A 31 7.80 0.45 -23.45
C GLY A 31 7.47 1.66 -22.58
N ALA A 32 8.52 2.25 -22.00
CA ALA A 32 8.43 3.35 -21.05
C ALA A 32 7.63 4.55 -21.56
N ALA A 33 7.87 4.99 -22.80
CA ALA A 33 7.18 6.16 -23.37
C ALA A 33 5.67 5.94 -23.54
N CYS A 34 5.26 4.74 -23.97
CA CYS A 34 3.85 4.36 -24.06
C CYS A 34 3.21 4.37 -22.67
N PHE A 35 3.89 3.78 -21.69
CA PHE A 35 3.43 3.75 -20.30
C PHE A 35 3.26 5.15 -19.69
N GLU A 36 4.24 6.02 -19.90
CA GLU A 36 4.18 7.42 -19.45
C GLU A 36 3.01 8.17 -20.11
N ALA A 37 2.74 7.95 -21.40
CA ALA A 37 1.63 8.57 -22.11
C ALA A 37 0.26 8.05 -21.66
N ASP A 38 0.09 6.72 -21.58
CA ASP A 38 -1.17 6.07 -21.25
C ASP A 38 -1.66 6.41 -19.83
N HIS A 39 -0.72 6.47 -18.89
CA HIS A 39 -1.03 6.72 -17.49
C HIS A 39 -0.79 8.17 -17.07
N GLY A 40 -0.19 8.96 -17.97
CA GLY A 40 0.16 10.33 -17.68
C GLY A 40 1.14 10.43 -16.48
N VAL A 41 2.23 9.67 -16.52
CA VAL A 41 3.22 9.58 -15.44
C VAL A 41 4.63 9.81 -15.96
N ARG A 42 5.59 9.93 -15.05
CA ARG A 42 7.02 9.99 -15.30
C ARG A 42 7.66 8.78 -14.66
N LEU A 43 8.14 7.87 -15.48
CA LEU A 43 8.81 6.64 -15.07
C LEU A 43 10.26 6.94 -14.69
N GLY A 44 11.01 7.63 -15.57
CA GLY A 44 12.41 8.02 -15.32
C GLY A 44 13.25 6.87 -14.76
N ILE A 45 14.02 7.15 -13.70
CA ILE A 45 14.89 6.15 -13.03
C ILE A 45 14.13 5.03 -12.34
N ALA A 46 12.79 5.13 -12.18
CA ALA A 46 11.98 4.08 -11.57
C ALA A 46 11.71 2.89 -12.49
N HIS A 47 12.09 2.97 -13.78
CA HIS A 47 11.78 1.96 -14.80
C HIS A 47 12.04 0.52 -14.35
N GLY A 48 13.27 0.20 -13.92
CA GLY A 48 13.62 -1.17 -13.52
C GLY A 48 12.84 -1.66 -12.30
N TRP A 49 12.69 -0.81 -11.28
CA TRP A 49 11.92 -1.18 -10.08
C TRP A 49 10.43 -1.34 -10.36
N LEU A 50 9.87 -0.54 -11.28
CA LEU A 50 8.47 -0.69 -11.68
C LEU A 50 8.25 -2.02 -12.40
N HIS A 51 9.10 -2.38 -13.36
CA HIS A 51 8.99 -3.65 -14.07
C HIS A 51 8.95 -4.83 -13.10
N GLU A 52 9.84 -4.84 -12.11
CA GLU A 52 9.87 -5.89 -11.10
C GLU A 52 8.63 -5.86 -10.20
N ALA A 53 8.21 -4.68 -9.73
CA ALA A 53 7.01 -4.55 -8.90
C ALA A 53 5.73 -5.02 -9.63
N VAL A 54 5.59 -4.71 -10.92
CA VAL A 54 4.47 -5.16 -11.75
C VAL A 54 4.53 -6.68 -11.94
N ARG A 55 5.70 -7.22 -12.27
CA ARG A 55 5.90 -8.66 -12.44
C ARG A 55 5.52 -9.44 -11.18
N GLN A 56 6.07 -9.04 -10.02
CA GLN A 56 5.79 -9.66 -8.72
C GLN A 56 4.32 -9.56 -8.35
N SER A 57 3.69 -8.39 -8.54
CA SER A 57 2.28 -8.18 -8.20
C SER A 57 1.35 -9.08 -9.02
N LEU A 58 1.63 -9.25 -10.32
CA LEU A 58 0.84 -10.12 -11.19
C LEU A 58 1.07 -11.61 -10.90
N GLU A 59 2.31 -12.01 -10.63
CA GLU A 59 2.62 -13.38 -10.19
C GLU A 59 1.88 -13.71 -8.89
N HIS A 60 1.85 -12.77 -7.95
CA HIS A 60 1.13 -12.90 -6.70
C HIS A 60 -0.39 -12.99 -6.91
N CYS A 61 -0.97 -12.11 -7.74
CA CYS A 61 -2.41 -12.14 -8.04
C CYS A 61 -2.84 -13.41 -8.80
N ARG A 62 -1.94 -14.08 -9.53
CA ARG A 62 -2.23 -15.40 -10.12
C ARG A 62 -2.36 -16.50 -9.05
N ARG A 63 -1.61 -16.39 -7.94
CA ARG A 63 -1.69 -17.33 -6.81
C ARG A 63 -2.87 -17.03 -5.89
N ILE A 64 -3.14 -15.75 -5.68
CA ILE A 64 -4.22 -15.26 -4.81
C ILE A 64 -5.04 -14.23 -5.61
N PRO A 65 -6.02 -14.68 -6.42
CA PRO A 65 -6.89 -13.80 -7.18
C PRO A 65 -7.76 -12.95 -6.26
N ARG A 66 -7.93 -11.68 -6.61
CA ARG A 66 -8.63 -10.69 -5.78
C ARG A 66 -9.07 -9.50 -6.62
N PRO A 67 -10.23 -8.89 -6.33
CA PRO A 67 -10.73 -7.76 -7.09
C PRO A 67 -10.08 -6.44 -6.64
N ALA A 68 -10.22 -5.39 -7.46
CA ALA A 68 -10.00 -4.03 -6.99
C ALA A 68 -10.96 -3.71 -5.82
N PRO A 69 -10.54 -2.90 -4.82
CA PRO A 69 -9.26 -2.20 -4.71
C PRO A 69 -8.14 -3.03 -4.07
N TRP A 70 -8.36 -4.31 -3.79
CA TRP A 70 -7.47 -5.21 -3.05
C TRP A 70 -6.32 -5.74 -3.89
N LEU A 71 -5.75 -4.91 -4.76
CA LEU A 71 -4.66 -5.26 -5.69
C LEU A 71 -3.36 -4.58 -5.28
N GLY A 72 -2.27 -4.94 -5.96
CA GLY A 72 -1.07 -4.08 -6.01
C GLY A 72 -1.39 -2.76 -6.70
N GLN A 73 -0.72 -1.69 -6.30
CA GLN A 73 -0.92 -0.32 -6.76
C GLN A 73 0.46 0.33 -6.98
N ILE A 74 0.58 1.09 -8.06
CA ILE A 74 1.72 1.97 -8.31
C ILE A 74 1.46 3.29 -7.59
N ALA A 75 2.42 3.77 -6.81
CA ALA A 75 2.34 5.06 -6.14
C ALA A 75 2.98 6.15 -6.99
N VAL A 76 2.19 7.18 -7.31
CA VAL A 76 2.58 8.34 -8.10
C VAL A 76 2.50 9.59 -7.25
N ASP A 77 3.56 10.39 -7.18
CA ASP A 77 3.58 11.62 -6.40
C ASP A 77 2.88 12.80 -7.11
N GLY A 78 2.88 13.97 -6.45
CA GLY A 78 2.25 15.19 -6.98
C GLY A 78 2.95 15.79 -8.22
N GLN A 79 4.14 15.31 -8.57
CA GLN A 79 4.89 15.69 -9.77
C GLN A 79 4.75 14.63 -10.88
N ARG A 80 3.80 13.71 -10.72
CA ARG A 80 3.53 12.59 -11.63
C ARG A 80 4.69 11.58 -11.67
N GLN A 81 5.62 11.60 -10.72
CA GLN A 81 6.72 10.64 -10.66
C GLN A 81 6.27 9.35 -9.99
N ILE A 82 6.70 8.21 -10.52
CA ILE A 82 6.51 6.92 -9.86
C ILE A 82 7.55 6.78 -8.74
N VAL A 83 7.07 6.59 -7.52
CA VAL A 83 7.92 6.62 -6.31
C VAL A 83 7.94 5.30 -5.54
N GLY A 84 7.09 4.35 -5.92
CA GLY A 84 7.02 3.06 -5.24
C GLY A 84 5.82 2.22 -5.67
N ALA A 85 5.63 1.12 -4.96
CA ALA A 85 4.47 0.26 -5.09
C ALA A 85 3.92 -0.08 -3.70
N CYS A 86 2.62 -0.26 -3.61
CA CYS A 86 1.95 -0.61 -2.37
C CYS A 86 0.69 -1.40 -2.68
N GLY A 87 0.10 -2.03 -1.69
CA GLY A 87 -1.16 -2.71 -1.88
C GLY A 87 -1.49 -3.61 -0.71
N PHE A 88 -2.39 -4.53 -1.01
CA PHE A 88 -2.73 -5.61 -0.11
C PHE A 88 -1.91 -6.82 -0.55
N PRO A 89 -1.39 -7.69 0.32
CA PRO A 89 -0.82 -8.97 -0.11
C PRO A 89 -1.87 -10.08 -0.08
N ASN A 90 -2.91 -9.96 0.73
CA ASN A 90 -3.93 -10.99 0.89
C ASN A 90 -5.32 -10.44 0.52
N ASP A 91 -6.23 -11.34 0.15
CA ASP A 91 -7.67 -11.00 0.05
C ASP A 91 -8.15 -10.57 1.44
N PRO A 92 -8.88 -9.44 1.59
CA PRO A 92 -9.55 -9.15 2.84
C PRO A 92 -10.50 -10.30 3.21
N GLY A 93 -10.12 -11.08 4.22
CA GLY A 93 -10.89 -12.23 4.64
C GLY A 93 -12.29 -11.84 5.13
N ALA A 94 -13.21 -12.80 5.12
CA ALA A 94 -14.55 -12.66 5.70
C ALA A 94 -14.52 -12.37 7.22
N ASP A 95 -13.38 -12.59 7.86
CA ASP A 95 -13.10 -12.26 9.25
C ASP A 95 -12.90 -10.75 9.50
N GLY A 96 -12.83 -9.94 8.44
CA GLY A 96 -12.77 -8.49 8.51
C GLY A 96 -11.36 -7.96 8.76
N PHE A 97 -10.32 -8.70 8.35
CA PHE A 97 -8.94 -8.24 8.35
C PHE A 97 -8.47 -7.90 6.93
N ALA A 98 -7.62 -6.88 6.82
CA ALA A 98 -6.85 -6.60 5.61
C ALA A 98 -5.38 -6.46 5.98
N GLU A 99 -4.46 -6.94 5.15
CA GLU A 99 -3.04 -6.69 5.33
C GLU A 99 -2.57 -5.63 4.35
N ILE A 100 -1.64 -4.75 4.77
CA ILE A 100 -1.02 -3.76 3.89
C ILE A 100 0.47 -4.01 3.73
N ALA A 101 0.96 -3.79 2.52
CA ALA A 101 2.37 -3.78 2.17
C ALA A 101 2.70 -2.54 1.35
N TYR A 102 3.89 -1.97 1.56
CA TYR A 102 4.35 -0.81 0.80
C TYR A 102 5.87 -0.82 0.69
N GLN A 103 6.36 -0.37 -0.45
CA GLN A 103 7.78 -0.23 -0.76
C GLN A 103 7.99 1.09 -1.50
N THR A 104 8.82 1.96 -0.91
CA THR A 104 9.34 3.12 -1.65
C THR A 104 10.50 2.64 -2.50
N PHE A 105 10.59 3.07 -3.76
CA PHE A 105 11.73 2.72 -4.59
C PHE A 105 13.01 3.40 -4.09
N PRO A 106 14.19 2.75 -4.15
CA PRO A 106 15.42 3.21 -3.51
C PRO A 106 15.77 4.69 -3.75
N ALA A 107 15.65 5.17 -5.00
CA ALA A 107 15.97 6.55 -5.32
C ALA A 107 14.99 7.60 -4.74
N PHE A 108 13.87 7.18 -4.18
CA PHE A 108 12.80 8.02 -3.64
C PHE A 108 12.65 7.87 -2.12
N GLU A 109 13.48 7.06 -1.47
CA GLU A 109 13.43 6.86 -0.03
C GLU A 109 13.69 8.15 0.77
N ARG A 110 13.27 8.14 2.05
CA ARG A 110 13.46 9.24 3.01
C ARG A 110 12.79 10.57 2.63
N ARG A 111 11.83 10.55 1.71
CA ARG A 111 11.03 11.72 1.28
C ARG A 111 9.57 11.69 1.76
N GLY A 112 9.22 10.70 2.58
CA GLY A 112 7.86 10.55 3.13
C GLY A 112 6.89 9.71 2.29
N HIS A 113 7.30 9.16 1.15
CA HIS A 113 6.41 8.36 0.29
C HIS A 113 5.89 7.08 0.96
N GLY A 114 6.70 6.39 1.76
CA GLY A 114 6.24 5.22 2.55
C GLY A 114 5.06 5.55 3.47
N LEU A 115 5.13 6.68 4.17
CA LEU A 115 4.03 7.17 5.00
C LEU A 115 2.80 7.54 4.16
N ALA A 116 3.01 8.18 3.02
CA ALA A 116 1.95 8.58 2.10
C ALA A 116 1.21 7.36 1.52
N MET A 117 1.94 6.30 1.14
CA MET A 117 1.37 5.04 0.67
C MET A 117 0.59 4.32 1.78
N ALA A 118 1.17 4.18 2.98
CA ALA A 118 0.48 3.55 4.10
C ALA A 118 -0.84 4.29 4.44
N ALA A 119 -0.82 5.63 4.44
CA ALA A 119 -2.02 6.43 4.67
C ALA A 119 -3.08 6.24 3.57
N ALA A 120 -2.67 6.15 2.29
CA ALA A 120 -3.58 5.91 1.17
C ALA A 120 -4.23 4.52 1.24
N LEU A 121 -3.49 3.48 1.62
CA LEU A 121 -4.05 2.13 1.82
C LEU A 121 -5.05 2.09 2.97
N LEU A 122 -4.75 2.74 4.08
CA LEU A 122 -5.70 2.84 5.21
C LEU A 122 -6.99 3.55 4.81
N GLU A 123 -6.93 4.52 3.91
CA GLU A 123 -8.13 5.15 3.36
C GLU A 123 -8.95 4.18 2.50
N ILE A 124 -8.31 3.39 1.63
CA ILE A 124 -9.00 2.34 0.86
C ILE A 124 -9.74 1.39 1.80
N VAL A 125 -9.06 0.93 2.85
CA VAL A 125 -9.65 0.08 3.89
C VAL A 125 -10.85 0.74 4.55
N ARG A 126 -10.73 2.01 4.95
CA ARG A 126 -11.82 2.75 5.61
C ARG A 126 -13.04 2.92 4.69
N ARG A 127 -12.81 3.19 3.40
CA ARG A 127 -13.88 3.35 2.41
C ARG A 127 -14.59 2.04 2.08
N ALA A 128 -13.90 0.90 2.18
CA ALA A 128 -14.53 -0.41 2.00
C ALA A 128 -15.60 -0.72 3.07
N GLY A 129 -15.47 -0.17 4.28
CA GLY A 129 -16.48 -0.26 5.35
C GLY A 129 -16.63 -1.63 6.01
N THR A 130 -16.13 -2.70 5.39
CA THR A 130 -16.24 -4.09 5.88
C THR A 130 -15.07 -4.52 6.76
N ILE A 131 -13.93 -3.82 6.68
CA ILE A 131 -12.71 -4.18 7.41
C ILE A 131 -12.72 -3.56 8.81
N ARG A 132 -12.41 -4.39 9.81
CA ARG A 132 -12.38 -4.00 11.22
C ARG A 132 -10.96 -3.80 11.73
N ARG A 133 -9.98 -4.49 11.15
CA ARG A 133 -8.57 -4.36 11.56
C ARG A 133 -7.62 -4.54 10.38
N VAL A 134 -6.52 -3.79 10.43
CA VAL A 134 -5.46 -3.82 9.44
C VAL A 134 -4.21 -4.41 10.06
N LEU A 135 -3.55 -5.32 9.33
CA LEU A 135 -2.28 -5.92 9.67
C LEU A 135 -1.16 -5.40 8.76
N ALA A 136 0.06 -5.43 9.25
CA ALA A 136 1.26 -5.21 8.47
C ALA A 136 2.42 -5.99 9.09
N HIS A 137 3.39 -6.38 8.28
CA HIS A 137 4.59 -7.08 8.72
C HIS A 137 5.86 -6.29 8.40
N THR A 138 6.83 -6.35 9.30
CA THR A 138 8.16 -5.75 9.10
C THR A 138 9.27 -6.72 9.50
N ALA A 139 10.42 -6.65 8.82
CA ALA A 139 11.58 -7.46 9.18
C ALA A 139 12.21 -7.07 10.54
N SER A 140 12.00 -5.84 11.02
CA SER A 140 12.56 -5.32 12.28
C SER A 140 11.56 -4.38 12.97
N PRO A 141 11.51 -4.36 14.31
CA PRO A 141 10.58 -3.52 15.06
C PRO A 141 11.06 -2.05 15.20
N GLU A 142 12.28 -1.73 14.74
CA GLU A 142 12.90 -0.41 14.94
C GLU A 142 13.19 0.34 13.62
N GLY A 143 12.91 -0.30 12.49
CA GLY A 143 13.17 0.22 11.15
C GLY A 143 12.27 1.37 10.71
N VAL A 144 12.51 1.89 9.50
CA VAL A 144 11.73 2.99 8.91
C VAL A 144 10.24 2.61 8.79
N SER A 145 9.93 1.39 8.34
CA SER A 145 8.55 0.89 8.25
C SER A 145 7.88 0.81 9.62
N ALA A 146 8.59 0.36 10.66
CA ALA A 146 8.06 0.34 12.03
C ALA A 146 7.66 1.74 12.51
N ARG A 147 8.51 2.75 12.25
CA ARG A 147 8.20 4.16 12.57
C ARG A 147 7.01 4.69 11.78
N ILE A 148 6.87 4.29 10.50
CA ILE A 148 5.71 4.64 9.69
C ILE A 148 4.45 4.03 10.28
N LEU A 149 4.45 2.72 10.57
CA LEU A 149 3.32 1.99 11.14
C LEU A 149 2.87 2.59 12.48
N ALA A 150 3.82 2.87 13.39
CA ALA A 150 3.52 3.54 14.65
C ALA A 150 2.87 4.92 14.43
N ARG A 151 3.35 5.71 13.47
CA ARG A 151 2.77 7.02 13.12
C ARG A 151 1.38 6.93 12.51
N THR A 152 1.06 5.83 11.82
CA THR A 152 -0.26 5.60 11.21
C THR A 152 -1.24 4.86 12.13
N GLY A 153 -0.90 4.70 13.41
CA GLY A 153 -1.80 4.17 14.44
C GLY A 153 -1.74 2.66 14.64
N PHE A 154 -0.77 1.98 14.00
CA PHE A 154 -0.49 0.58 14.30
C PHE A 154 0.25 0.43 15.64
N ARG A 155 0.03 -0.71 16.28
CA ARG A 155 0.77 -1.15 17.46
C ARG A 155 1.55 -2.41 17.08
N ASN A 156 2.77 -2.52 17.60
CA ASN A 156 3.55 -3.74 17.50
C ASN A 156 2.88 -4.82 18.37
N GLU A 157 2.64 -5.99 17.79
CA GLU A 157 1.95 -7.13 18.42
C GLU A 157 2.90 -8.31 18.70
N GLY A 158 4.20 -8.12 18.47
CA GLY A 158 5.25 -9.11 18.68
C GLY A 158 5.75 -9.77 17.39
N GLU A 159 6.68 -10.70 17.58
CA GLU A 159 7.27 -11.50 16.51
C GLU A 159 6.37 -12.72 16.21
N VAL A 160 6.18 -13.01 14.92
CA VAL A 160 5.38 -14.13 14.42
C VAL A 160 6.14 -14.88 13.32
N ALA A 161 5.81 -16.16 13.11
CA ALA A 161 6.31 -16.93 11.98
C ALA A 161 5.50 -16.63 10.72
N HIS A 162 6.16 -16.22 9.65
CA HIS A 162 5.58 -15.93 8.34
C HIS A 162 6.04 -16.96 7.29
N PRO A 163 5.12 -17.62 6.55
CA PRO A 163 5.44 -18.73 5.65
C PRO A 163 6.52 -18.46 4.59
N GLY A 164 6.71 -17.20 4.17
CA GLY A 164 7.73 -16.82 3.17
C GLY A 164 8.89 -15.95 3.68
N HIS A 165 8.84 -15.48 4.93
CA HIS A 165 9.80 -14.49 5.45
C HIS A 165 10.46 -14.93 6.76
N GLY A 166 10.17 -16.13 7.25
CA GLY A 166 10.68 -16.59 8.54
C GLY A 166 10.06 -15.76 9.65
N ARG A 167 10.87 -15.26 10.58
CA ARG A 167 10.36 -14.44 11.69
C ARG A 167 10.18 -12.99 11.25
N VAL A 168 9.00 -12.45 11.48
CA VAL A 168 8.64 -11.06 11.18
C VAL A 168 7.93 -10.44 12.37
N TRP A 169 7.90 -9.12 12.42
CA TRP A 169 7.15 -8.37 13.43
C TRP A 169 5.79 -8.01 12.90
N GLN A 170 4.74 -8.43 13.61
CA GLN A 170 3.36 -8.13 13.29
C GLN A 170 2.94 -6.80 13.90
N TRP A 171 2.21 -6.03 13.13
CA TRP A 171 1.63 -4.76 13.53
C TRP A 171 0.14 -4.77 13.26
N GLY A 172 -0.67 -4.28 14.22
CA GLY A 172 -2.12 -4.19 14.06
C GLY A 172 -2.68 -2.79 14.33
N ALA A 173 -3.68 -2.41 13.54
CA ALA A 173 -4.46 -1.19 13.73
C ALA A 173 -5.96 -1.49 13.63
N GLN A 174 -6.78 -0.87 14.48
CA GLN A 174 -8.24 -1.00 14.43
C GLN A 174 -8.83 0.03 13.44
N VAL A 175 -9.74 -0.41 12.59
CA VAL A 175 -10.51 0.44 11.69
C VAL A 175 -11.79 0.84 12.42
N ARG A 176 -11.83 2.05 12.98
CA ARG A 176 -13.09 2.57 13.53
C ARG A 176 -14.09 2.75 12.39
N GLY A 177 -15.20 2.02 12.46
CA GLY A 177 -16.34 2.18 11.57
C GLY A 177 -16.78 3.65 11.54
N GLY A 178 -17.01 4.18 10.34
CA GLY A 178 -17.97 5.27 10.22
C GLY A 178 -19.31 4.75 10.75
N GLN A 179 -20.04 5.58 11.47
CA GLN A 179 -21.43 5.28 11.84
C GLN A 179 -22.15 4.74 10.59
N PRO A 180 -22.91 3.62 10.68
CA PRO A 180 -23.81 3.28 9.60
C PRO A 180 -24.72 4.48 9.40
N GLY A 181 -24.76 5.03 8.17
CA GLY A 181 -25.66 6.12 7.85
C GLY A 181 -27.06 5.69 8.27
N VAL A 182 -27.65 6.43 9.21
CA VAL A 182 -29.07 6.31 9.52
C VAL A 182 -29.80 6.77 8.26
N GLY A 183 -30.16 5.81 7.41
CA GLY A 183 -31.15 6.02 6.36
C GLY A 183 -32.50 6.14 7.04
N GLY A 184 -33.08 7.34 6.97
CA GLY A 184 -34.50 7.58 7.26
C GLY A 184 -35.39 7.18 6.10
#